data_AF-A0A2G9NQL6-F1
#
_entry.id   AF-A0A2G9NQL6-F1
#
_cell.length_a   1.000
_cell.length_b   1.000
_cell.length_c   1.000
_cell.angle_alpha   90.00
_cell.angle_beta   90.00
_cell.angle_gamma   90.00
#
_symmetry.space_group_name_H-M   'P 1'
#
loop_
_entity.id
_entity.type
_entity.pdbx_description
1 polymer ?
#
loop_
_entity_poly.entity_id
_entity_poly.type
_entity_poly.pdbx_seq_one_letter_code
_entity_poly.pdbx_strand_id
1 'polypeptide(L)'
;MIKKILALGLFAMIGCGNQVYVNNERHATKILNEHADNCIARECSVGRNNSYCALLRCYDKFFTNYENVNPYKERARKIREAINHHIENYCGPDGAIKWNKKEKY
;
A
#
# COMPACT_ATOMS: atom_id res chain seq x y z
N MET A 1 41.69 15.51 -2.33
CA MET A 1 40.63 15.50 -1.29
C MET A 1 39.19 15.47 -1.84
N ILE A 2 38.96 14.99 -3.08
CA ILE A 2 37.64 15.07 -3.76
C ILE A 2 36.78 13.80 -3.57
N LYS A 3 37.37 12.67 -3.14
CA LYS A 3 36.66 11.38 -3.03
C LYS A 3 35.66 11.26 -1.86
N LYS A 4 35.66 12.19 -0.88
CA LYS A 4 34.77 12.11 0.30
C LYS A 4 33.39 12.75 0.11
N ILE A 5 33.24 13.65 -0.87
CA ILE A 5 31.98 14.39 -1.09
C ILE A 5 30.94 13.52 -1.81
N LEU A 6 31.37 12.62 -2.69
CA LEU A 6 30.47 11.70 -3.41
C LEU A 6 29.78 10.68 -2.48
N ALA A 7 30.42 10.29 -1.37
CA ALA A 7 29.81 9.37 -0.41
C ALA A 7 28.67 10.04 0.37
N LEU A 8 28.84 11.29 0.80
CA LEU A 8 27.81 12.03 1.57
C LEU A 8 26.53 12.28 0.76
N GLY A 9 26.64 12.56 -0.55
CA GLY A 9 25.47 12.70 -1.42
C GLY A 9 24.71 11.39 -1.63
N LEU A 10 25.42 10.25 -1.68
CA LEU A 10 24.80 8.93 -1.83
C LEU A 10 24.09 8.47 -0.55
N PHE A 11 24.70 8.69 0.63
CA PHE A 11 24.07 8.36 1.92
C PHE A 11 22.84 9.23 2.22
N ALA A 12 22.84 10.50 1.83
CA ALA A 12 21.66 11.36 1.96
C ALA A 12 20.50 10.92 1.05
N MET A 13 20.78 10.48 -0.18
CA MET A 13 19.75 9.96 -1.09
C MET A 13 19.19 8.60 -0.64
N ILE A 14 20.03 7.74 -0.06
CA ILE A 14 19.58 6.47 0.54
C ILE A 14 18.69 6.73 1.77
N GLY A 15 19.00 7.76 2.57
CA GLY A 15 18.19 8.18 3.73
C GLY A 15 16.79 8.66 3.35
N CYS A 16 16.65 9.47 2.31
CA CYS A 16 15.35 9.96 1.83
C CYS A 16 14.47 8.83 1.28
N GLY A 17 15.05 7.91 0.49
CA GLY A 17 14.31 6.78 -0.06
C GLY A 17 13.76 5.84 1.02
N ASN A 18 14.53 5.63 2.10
CA ASN A 18 14.08 4.84 3.25
C ASN A 18 12.91 5.50 3.99
N GLN A 19 12.99 6.80 4.28
CA GLN A 19 11.91 7.49 5.01
C GLN A 19 10.60 7.52 4.21
N VAL A 20 10.68 7.74 2.89
CA VAL A 20 9.50 7.70 2.01
C VAL A 20 8.90 6.29 1.99
N TYR A 21 9.73 5.24 1.88
CA TYR A 21 9.26 3.86 1.95
C TYR A 21 8.53 3.56 3.27
N VAL A 22 9.16 3.86 4.40
CA VAL A 22 8.61 3.61 5.75
C VAL A 22 7.29 4.36 5.96
N ASN A 23 7.18 5.60 5.51
CA ASN A 23 5.94 6.37 5.62
C ASN A 23 4.81 5.76 4.78
N ASN A 24 5.09 5.37 3.54
CA ASN A 24 4.10 4.73 2.68
C ASN A 24 3.68 3.35 3.21
N GLU A 25 4.62 2.58 3.75
CA GLU A 25 4.32 1.32 4.43
C GLU A 25 3.35 1.54 5.60
N ARG A 26 3.67 2.47 6.52
CA ARG A 26 2.81 2.76 7.67
C ARG A 26 1.41 3.17 7.24
N HIS A 27 1.30 4.02 6.23
CA HIS A 27 -0.01 4.45 5.74
C HIS A 27 -0.77 3.32 5.04
N ALA A 28 -0.11 2.51 4.21
CA ALA A 28 -0.74 1.38 3.55
C ALA A 28 -1.29 0.37 4.58
N THR A 29 -0.48 0.01 5.58
CA THR A 29 -0.90 -0.87 6.67
C THR A 29 -2.09 -0.28 7.45
N LYS A 30 -2.04 1.02 7.77
CA LYS A 30 -3.14 1.70 8.45
C LYS A 30 -4.43 1.65 7.64
N ILE A 31 -4.37 1.95 6.34
CA ILE A 31 -5.55 1.92 5.46
C ILE A 31 -6.12 0.51 5.33
N LEU A 32 -5.27 -0.52 5.22
CA LEU A 32 -5.73 -1.92 5.21
C LEU A 32 -6.51 -2.25 6.48
N ASN A 33 -5.96 -1.91 7.66
CA ASN A 33 -6.62 -2.18 8.93
C ASN A 33 -7.92 -1.38 9.08
N GLU A 34 -7.90 -0.08 8.76
CA GLU A 34 -9.11 0.75 8.83
C GLU A 34 -10.19 0.30 7.86
N HIS A 35 -9.82 -0.14 6.66
CA HIS A 35 -10.77 -0.65 5.68
C HIS A 35 -11.39 -1.97 6.16
N ALA A 36 -10.59 -2.87 6.71
CA ALA A 36 -11.08 -4.12 7.30
C ALA A 36 -12.05 -3.88 8.46
N ASP A 37 -11.68 -3.00 9.40
CA ASP A 37 -12.50 -2.72 10.58
C ASP A 37 -13.79 -1.95 10.25
N ASN A 38 -13.73 -1.00 9.31
CA ASN A 38 -14.84 -0.10 9.07
C ASN A 38 -15.73 -0.48 7.90
N CYS A 39 -15.19 -1.15 6.88
CA CYS A 39 -15.87 -1.42 5.62
C CYS A 39 -16.15 -2.91 5.39
N ILE A 40 -15.28 -3.80 5.88
CA ILE A 40 -15.53 -5.25 5.80
C ILE A 40 -16.37 -5.70 6.99
N ALA A 41 -15.95 -5.38 8.22
CA ALA A 41 -16.68 -5.78 9.43
C ALA A 41 -17.97 -4.98 9.65
N ARG A 42 -18.06 -3.77 9.10
CA ARG A 42 -19.24 -2.90 9.13
C ARG A 42 -19.40 -2.30 7.74
N GLU A 43 -20.62 -2.05 7.27
CA GLU A 43 -20.77 -1.46 5.94
C GLU A 43 -20.38 0.02 5.95
N CYS A 44 -19.31 0.37 5.23
CA CYS A 44 -18.95 1.75 4.94
C CYS A 44 -19.91 2.38 3.94
N SER A 45 -20.02 3.72 3.96
CA SER A 45 -20.60 4.42 2.82
C SER A 45 -19.80 4.15 1.54
N VAL A 46 -20.47 4.10 0.39
CA VAL A 46 -19.83 3.89 -0.93
C VAL A 46 -18.69 4.88 -1.15
N GLY A 47 -18.88 6.16 -0.79
CA GLY A 47 -17.84 7.19 -0.92
C GLY A 47 -16.58 6.88 -0.10
N ARG A 48 -16.71 6.42 1.14
CA ARG A 48 -15.56 6.04 1.98
C ARG A 48 -14.86 4.81 1.43
N ASN A 49 -15.63 3.80 0.98
CA ASN A 49 -15.05 2.61 0.37
C ASN A 49 -14.25 2.96 -0.90
N ASN A 50 -14.82 3.82 -1.76
CA ASN A 50 -14.15 4.32 -2.96
C ASN A 50 -12.82 5.02 -2.61
N SER A 51 -12.81 5.86 -1.58
CA SER A 51 -11.58 6.53 -1.12
C SER A 51 -10.52 5.54 -0.66
N TYR A 52 -10.88 4.54 0.16
CA TYR A 52 -9.94 3.51 0.60
C TYR A 52 -9.41 2.68 -0.56
N CYS A 53 -10.28 2.23 -1.46
CA CYS A 53 -9.89 1.51 -2.66
C CYS A 53 -8.96 2.31 -3.59
N ALA A 54 -9.20 3.62 -3.73
CA ALA A 54 -8.31 4.49 -4.50
C ALA A 54 -6.92 4.61 -3.84
N LEU A 55 -6.86 4.79 -2.52
CA LEU A 55 -5.60 4.84 -1.77
C LEU A 55 -4.82 3.53 -1.87
N LEU A 56 -5.49 2.39 -1.72
CA LEU A 56 -4.87 1.06 -1.88
C LEU A 56 -4.26 0.90 -3.28
N ARG A 57 -4.96 1.31 -4.34
CA ARG A 57 -4.42 1.28 -5.71
C ARG A 57 -3.21 2.20 -5.89
N CYS A 58 -3.19 3.36 -5.22
CA CYS A 58 -2.00 4.23 -5.21
C CYS A 58 -0.81 3.56 -4.53
N TYR A 59 -1.04 2.85 -3.41
CA TYR A 59 0.02 2.12 -2.71
C TYR A 59 0.51 0.89 -3.49
N ASP A 60 -0.35 0.15 -4.19
CA ASP A 60 0.09 -0.94 -5.09
C ASP A 60 1.06 -0.42 -6.16
N LYS A 61 0.72 0.70 -6.82
CA LYS A 61 1.63 1.37 -7.76
C LYS A 61 2.94 1.80 -7.12
N PHE A 62 2.87 2.36 -5.90
CA PHE A 62 4.07 2.73 -5.16
C PHE A 62 4.97 1.51 -4.90
N PHE A 63 4.44 0.44 -4.31
CA PHE A 63 5.24 -0.74 -3.95
C PHE A 63 5.71 -1.54 -5.16
N THR A 64 5.01 -1.49 -6.30
CA THR A 64 5.49 -2.03 -7.57
C THR A 64 6.85 -1.43 -7.96
N ASN A 65 7.04 -0.13 -7.73
CA ASN A 65 8.33 0.53 -8.02
C ASN A 65 9.44 0.15 -7.02
N TYR A 66 9.09 -0.32 -5.82
CA TYR A 66 10.05 -0.74 -4.77
C TYR A 66 10.29 -2.25 -4.73
N GLU A 67 9.48 -3.06 -5.40
CA GLU A 67 9.66 -4.51 -5.51
C GLU A 67 10.99 -4.89 -6.18
N ASN A 68 11.56 -3.99 -7.00
CA ASN A 68 12.86 -4.21 -7.66
C ASN A 68 14.03 -3.47 -6.99
N VAL A 69 13.81 -2.83 -5.85
CA VAL A 69 14.84 -2.06 -5.12
C VAL A 69 15.27 -2.83 -3.87
N ASN A 70 16.53 -3.28 -3.83
CA ASN A 70 17.19 -3.75 -2.60
C ASN A 70 17.38 -2.52 -1.67
N PRO A 71 17.01 -2.54 -0.38
CA PRO A 71 16.71 -3.69 0.49
C PRO A 71 15.23 -4.01 0.74
N TYR A 72 14.30 -3.32 0.08
CA TYR A 72 12.87 -3.44 0.41
C TYR A 72 12.12 -4.45 -0.43
N LYS A 73 12.72 -5.01 -1.48
CA LYS A 73 12.11 -5.96 -2.44
C LYS A 73 11.11 -6.93 -1.81
N GLU A 74 11.54 -7.76 -0.87
CA GLU A 74 10.69 -8.81 -0.30
C GLU A 74 9.55 -8.24 0.57
N ARG A 75 9.83 -7.16 1.30
CA ARG A 75 8.84 -6.51 2.15
C ARG A 75 7.81 -5.75 1.32
N ALA A 76 8.25 -5.04 0.28
CA ALA A 76 7.41 -4.37 -0.71
C ALA A 76 6.49 -5.37 -1.42
N ARG A 77 7.02 -6.53 -1.83
CA ARG A 77 6.24 -7.62 -2.42
C ARG A 77 5.11 -8.09 -1.49
N LYS A 78 5.42 -8.37 -0.22
CA LYS A 78 4.40 -8.82 0.76
C LYS A 78 3.31 -7.77 1.02
N ILE A 79 3.68 -6.50 1.15
CA ILE A 79 2.71 -5.41 1.31
C ILE A 79 1.82 -5.31 0.06
N ARG A 80 2.43 -5.39 -1.12
CA ARG A 80 1.73 -5.37 -2.40
C ARG A 80 0.75 -6.54 -2.54
N GLU A 81 1.13 -7.74 -2.15
CA GLU A 81 0.25 -8.92 -2.14
C GLU A 81 -0.96 -8.71 -1.22
N ALA A 82 -0.77 -8.17 -0.02
CA ALA A 82 -1.86 -7.85 0.90
C ALA A 82 -2.82 -6.79 0.32
N ILE A 83 -2.27 -5.75 -0.32
CA ILE A 83 -3.04 -4.71 -1.00
C ILE A 83 -3.85 -5.30 -2.16
N ASN A 84 -3.23 -6.10 -3.02
CA ASN A 84 -3.91 -6.68 -4.19
C ASN A 84 -5.00 -7.65 -3.76
N HIS A 85 -4.74 -8.48 -2.74
CA HIS A 85 -5.77 -9.33 -2.14
C HIS A 85 -6.96 -8.50 -1.65
N HIS A 86 -6.72 -7.35 -0.99
CA HIS A 86 -7.81 -6.47 -0.58
C HIS A 86 -8.57 -5.87 -1.76
N ILE A 87 -7.87 -5.37 -2.78
CA ILE A 87 -8.49 -4.76 -3.96
C ILE A 87 -9.36 -5.78 -4.71
N GLU A 88 -8.87 -6.99 -4.94
CA GLU A 88 -9.58 -8.01 -5.71
C GLU A 88 -10.88 -8.45 -5.03
N ASN A 89 -10.85 -8.57 -3.70
CA ASN A 89 -11.97 -9.08 -2.91
C ASN A 89 -12.96 -7.98 -2.51
N TYR A 90 -12.52 -6.74 -2.31
CA TYR A 90 -13.36 -5.70 -1.69
C TYR A 90 -13.45 -4.40 -2.48
N CYS A 91 -12.68 -4.26 -3.56
CA CYS A 91 -12.80 -3.11 -4.46
C CYS A 91 -13.42 -3.57 -5.79
N GLY A 92 -14.72 -3.38 -5.92
CA GLY A 92 -15.43 -3.50 -7.18
C GLY A 92 -14.88 -2.58 -8.27
N PRO A 93 -15.29 -2.79 -9.53
CA PRO A 93 -14.89 -1.91 -10.64
C PRO A 93 -15.19 -0.44 -10.36
N ASP A 94 -16.29 -0.17 -9.65
CA ASP A 94 -16.76 1.19 -9.30
C ASP A 94 -16.32 1.66 -7.90
N GLY A 95 -15.46 0.89 -7.23
CA GLY A 95 -15.03 1.15 -5.86
C GLY A 95 -16.01 0.71 -4.77
N ALA A 96 -17.16 0.11 -5.11
CA ALA A 96 -18.08 -0.51 -4.15
C ALA A 96 -17.56 -1.87 -3.65
N ILE A 97 -17.93 -2.29 -2.44
CA ILE A 97 -17.53 -3.60 -1.91
C ILE A 97 -18.09 -4.70 -2.82
N LYS A 98 -17.21 -5.57 -3.34
CA LYS A 98 -17.65 -6.84 -3.91
C LYS A 98 -18.15 -7.71 -2.76
N TRP A 99 -19.43 -7.59 -2.43
CA TRP A 99 -20.08 -8.60 -1.61
C TRP A 99 -20.01 -9.91 -2.39
N ASN A 100 -19.14 -10.82 -1.95
CA ASN A 100 -19.22 -12.20 -2.38
C ASN A 100 -20.59 -12.72 -1.91
N LYS A 101 -21.59 -12.71 -2.80
CA LYS A 101 -22.93 -13.28 -2.58
C LYS A 101 -22.91 -14.80 -2.26
N LYS A 102 -21.75 -15.39 -1.99
CA LYS A 102 -21.53 -16.83 -1.85
C LYS A 102 -21.48 -17.35 -0.41
N GLU A 103 -21.51 -16.50 0.61
CA GLU A 103 -21.60 -16.97 2.00
C GLU A 103 -22.85 -16.42 2.68
N LYS A 104 -24.01 -16.91 2.21
CA LYS A 104 -25.16 -17.07 3.11
C LYS A 104 -25.02 -18.45 3.75
N TYR A 105 -24.49 -18.48 4.96
CA TYR A 105 -24.78 -19.56 5.91
C TYR A 105 -25.78 -19.03 6.93
#